data_AF-A0ABD2JYT5-F1
#
_entry.id   AF-A0ABD2JYT5-F1
#
_cell.length_a   1.000
_cell.length_b   1.000
_cell.length_c   1.000
_cell.angle_alpha   90.00
_cell.angle_beta   90.00
_cell.angle_gamma   90.00
#
_symmetry.space_group_name_H-M   'P 1'
#
loop_
_entity.id
_entity.type
_entity.pdbx_description
1 polymer ?
#
loop_
_entity_poly.entity_id
_entity_poly.type
_entity_poly.pdbx_seq_one_letter_code
_entity_poly.pdbx_strand_id
1 'polypeptide(L)'
;MERQRKAGPVEQQSPINFELSALKRRALDKFPLCLSKYKKSLPGTFKNTGTTIKFVPNPPETAWPETSCHVFRSEHALGGLKYAGELHLVHKGLRNASELAVLGVFLKLEDTPTTDNAKVVFSKEETDVLKELVYCGQSVTIGEDHDHTLSSKLPANSCEEAPSSSHLENVASSFIRYQGSLTTDPYTEGVIWTMFTDQLVIME
;
A
#
# COMPACT_ATOMS: atom_id res chain seq x y z
N MET A 1 -20.10 37.14 -27.63
CA MET A 1 -19.66 37.10 -26.21
C MET A 1 -19.47 35.64 -25.83
N GLU A 2 -18.25 35.15 -25.98
CA GLU A 2 -17.87 33.77 -25.67
C GLU A 2 -17.58 33.69 -24.17
N ARG A 3 -18.41 32.96 -23.43
CA ARG A 3 -18.18 32.75 -22.00
C ARG A 3 -17.02 31.78 -21.83
N GLN A 4 -15.83 32.32 -21.58
CA GLN A 4 -14.73 31.55 -21.01
C GLN A 4 -15.21 30.94 -19.68
N ARG A 5 -15.42 29.63 -19.66
CA ARG A 5 -15.53 28.87 -18.41
C ARG A 5 -14.15 28.93 -17.77
N LYS A 6 -13.98 29.75 -16.72
CA LYS A 6 -12.85 29.60 -15.80
C LYS A 6 -12.91 28.17 -15.27
N ALA A 7 -11.93 27.34 -15.60
CA ALA A 7 -11.75 26.06 -14.95
C ALA A 7 -11.60 26.33 -13.44
N GLY A 8 -12.45 25.72 -12.62
CA GLY A 8 -12.24 25.68 -11.18
C GLY A 8 -10.92 24.96 -10.85
N PRO A 9 -10.53 24.88 -9.56
CA PRO A 9 -9.44 24.00 -9.18
C PRO A 9 -9.75 22.60 -9.70
N VAL A 10 -8.79 21.97 -10.37
CA VAL A 10 -8.93 20.58 -10.80
C VAL A 10 -8.95 19.75 -9.51
N GLU A 11 -10.07 19.11 -9.21
CA GLU A 11 -10.19 18.18 -8.10
C GLU A 11 -9.15 17.06 -8.27
N GLN A 12 -8.37 16.80 -7.22
CA GLN A 12 -7.32 15.79 -7.20
C GLN A 12 -7.85 14.57 -6.45
N GLN A 13 -8.93 13.99 -6.97
CA GLN A 13 -9.55 12.83 -6.38
C GLN A 13 -8.83 11.52 -6.76
N SER A 14 -8.86 10.58 -5.83
CA SER A 14 -8.41 9.19 -5.98
C SER A 14 -9.63 8.26 -5.94
N PRO A 15 -9.56 7.06 -6.55
CA PRO A 15 -8.43 6.49 -7.30
C PRO A 15 -8.34 7.05 -8.73
N ILE A 16 -7.21 6.80 -9.40
CA ILE A 16 -6.99 7.17 -10.80
C ILE A 16 -6.56 5.99 -11.66
N ASN A 17 -6.74 6.14 -12.99
CA ASN A 17 -6.09 5.29 -13.98
C ASN A 17 -4.71 5.85 -14.33
N PHE A 18 -3.67 5.04 -14.19
CA PHE A 18 -2.31 5.42 -14.59
C PHE A 18 -2.12 5.21 -16.09
N GLU A 19 -2.21 6.31 -16.85
CA GLU A 19 -1.85 6.34 -18.27
C GLU A 19 -0.33 6.24 -18.43
N LEU A 20 0.17 5.05 -18.78
CA LEU A 20 1.62 4.77 -18.85
C LEU A 20 2.37 5.75 -19.77
N SER A 21 1.74 6.17 -20.86
CA SER A 21 2.31 7.14 -21.82
C SER A 21 2.42 8.56 -21.25
N ALA A 22 1.63 8.90 -20.23
CA ALA A 22 1.65 10.21 -19.60
C ALA A 22 2.60 10.29 -18.39
N LEU A 23 3.14 9.16 -17.93
CA LEU A 23 4.04 9.11 -16.79
C LEU A 23 5.38 9.80 -17.12
N LYS A 24 5.77 10.72 -16.25
CA LYS A 24 7.08 11.36 -16.31
C LYS A 24 8.06 10.57 -15.47
N ARG A 25 9.03 9.91 -16.11
CA ARG A 25 10.12 9.23 -15.41
C ARG A 25 10.99 10.25 -14.69
N ARG A 26 11.25 9.99 -13.40
CA ARG A 26 12.15 10.78 -12.58
C ARG A 26 13.16 9.85 -11.91
N ALA A 27 14.45 10.17 -12.00
CA ALA A 27 15.46 9.45 -11.23
C ALA A 27 15.25 9.69 -9.73
N LEU A 28 15.45 8.67 -8.89
CA LEU A 28 15.31 8.74 -7.43
C LEU A 28 16.53 9.39 -6.75
N ASP A 29 17.24 10.27 -7.45
CA ASP A 29 18.52 10.85 -7.05
C ASP A 29 18.45 11.77 -5.83
N LYS A 30 17.23 12.21 -5.43
CA LYS A 30 17.05 13.19 -4.34
C LYS A 30 16.20 12.74 -3.16
N PHE A 31 15.36 11.71 -3.30
CA PHE A 31 14.46 11.27 -2.21
C PHE A 31 14.11 9.77 -2.35
N PRO A 32 15.00 8.85 -1.96
CA PRO A 32 14.65 7.43 -1.88
C PRO A 32 13.51 7.22 -0.87
N LEU A 33 12.61 6.28 -1.16
CA LEU A 33 11.63 5.82 -0.18
C LEU A 33 12.40 5.08 0.93
N CYS A 34 12.47 5.67 2.12
CA CYS A 34 13.15 5.09 3.27
C CYS A 34 12.10 4.51 4.22
N LEU A 35 12.05 3.18 4.31
CA LEU A 35 11.06 2.44 5.07
C LEU A 35 11.65 1.94 6.39
N SER A 36 11.75 2.84 7.37
CA SER A 36 12.29 2.49 8.69
C SER A 36 11.34 1.57 9.44
N LYS A 37 11.89 0.60 10.19
CA LYS A 37 11.15 -0.34 11.06
C LYS A 37 10.27 -1.36 10.35
N TYR A 38 10.12 -1.34 9.03
CA TYR A 38 9.22 -2.24 8.29
C TYR A 38 9.50 -3.73 8.51
N LYS A 39 10.74 -4.09 8.88
CA LYS A 39 11.19 -5.47 9.21
C LYS A 39 10.86 -5.94 10.62
N LYS A 40 10.37 -5.07 11.50
CA LYS A 40 10.01 -5.49 12.86
C LYS A 40 8.72 -6.31 12.82
N SER A 41 8.59 -7.27 13.74
CA SER A 41 7.36 -8.02 13.93
C SER A 41 6.19 -7.09 14.22
N LEU A 42 5.06 -7.31 13.56
CA LEU A 42 3.90 -6.45 13.59
C LEU A 42 2.71 -7.13 14.27
N PRO A 43 2.72 -7.40 15.59
CA PRO A 43 1.55 -7.96 16.26
C PRO A 43 0.36 -6.99 16.17
N GLY A 44 -0.86 -7.50 16.15
CA GLY A 44 -2.04 -6.65 16.02
C GLY A 44 -3.32 -7.41 15.73
N THR A 45 -4.35 -6.69 15.32
CA THR A 45 -5.69 -7.23 15.13
C THR A 45 -6.17 -6.97 13.71
N PHE A 46 -6.53 -8.05 13.03
CA PHE A 46 -7.32 -7.99 11.81
C PHE A 46 -8.80 -7.86 12.17
N LYS A 47 -9.52 -7.01 11.44
CA LYS A 47 -10.95 -6.76 11.63
C LYS A 47 -11.65 -6.71 10.28
N ASN A 48 -12.71 -7.49 10.15
CA ASN A 48 -13.64 -7.35 9.03
C ASN A 48 -14.59 -6.17 9.32
N THR A 49 -14.52 -5.11 8.52
CA THR A 49 -15.34 -3.91 8.68
C THR A 49 -16.66 -3.98 7.91
N GLY A 50 -16.89 -5.05 7.16
CA GLY A 50 -17.99 -5.21 6.21
C GLY A 50 -17.69 -4.66 4.82
N THR A 51 -16.71 -3.75 4.68
CA THR A 51 -16.27 -3.18 3.40
C THR A 51 -14.82 -3.55 3.06
N THR A 52 -14.00 -3.79 4.07
CA THR A 52 -12.59 -4.21 3.94
C THR A 52 -12.15 -5.04 5.15
N ILE A 53 -11.05 -5.78 4.99
CA ILE A 53 -10.27 -6.27 6.12
C ILE A 53 -9.26 -5.19 6.51
N LYS A 54 -9.39 -4.68 7.73
CA LYS A 54 -8.49 -3.69 8.32
C LYS A 54 -7.56 -4.34 9.33
N PHE A 55 -6.27 -4.07 9.24
CA PHE A 55 -5.31 -4.42 10.28
C PHE A 55 -4.94 -3.21 11.15
N VAL A 56 -4.88 -3.42 12.46
CA VAL A 56 -4.51 -2.43 13.47
C VAL A 56 -3.36 -2.96 14.33
N PRO A 57 -2.15 -2.37 14.28
CA PRO A 57 -1.00 -2.78 15.07
C PRO A 57 -1.22 -2.65 16.60
N ASN A 58 -0.50 -3.46 17.39
CA ASN A 58 -0.47 -3.45 18.85
C ASN A 58 0.99 -3.32 19.37
N PRO A 59 1.33 -2.39 20.29
CA PRO A 59 0.50 -1.27 20.74
C PRO A 59 0.26 -0.28 19.59
N PRO A 60 -0.90 0.39 19.58
CA PRO A 60 -1.33 1.22 18.45
C PRO A 60 -0.47 2.46 18.16
N GLU A 61 0.41 2.91 19.08
CA GLU A 61 1.06 4.22 18.97
C GLU A 61 2.57 4.31 19.28
N THR A 62 3.20 3.34 19.96
CA THR A 62 4.57 3.58 20.50
C THR A 62 5.71 3.05 19.64
N ALA A 63 5.49 2.05 18.77
CA ALA A 63 6.56 1.46 17.96
C ALA A 63 6.50 1.83 16.46
N TRP A 64 5.30 2.10 15.95
CA TRP A 64 4.99 2.22 14.53
C TRP A 64 4.39 3.59 14.24
N PRO A 65 4.85 4.35 13.22
CA PRO A 65 4.05 5.47 12.74
C PRO A 65 2.65 4.91 12.43
N GLU A 66 1.58 5.56 12.88
CA GLU A 66 0.21 5.02 12.82
C GLU A 66 -0.08 4.47 11.42
N THR A 67 0.01 3.14 11.30
CA THR A 67 -0.09 2.42 10.04
C THR A 67 -1.34 1.56 10.11
N SER A 68 -2.30 1.84 9.24
CA SER A 68 -3.41 0.90 9.02
C SER A 68 -3.25 0.26 7.66
N CYS A 69 -3.56 -1.02 7.60
CA CYS A 69 -3.53 -1.81 6.37
C CYS A 69 -4.97 -2.18 5.99
N HIS A 70 -5.33 -1.97 4.72
CA HIS A 70 -6.66 -2.28 4.18
C HIS A 70 -6.52 -3.00 2.85
N VAL A 71 -7.35 -4.03 2.63
CA VAL A 71 -7.38 -4.79 1.38
C VAL A 71 -8.71 -4.52 0.68
N PHE A 72 -8.64 -4.02 -0.55
CA PHE A 72 -9.80 -3.75 -1.39
C PHE A 72 -9.72 -4.56 -2.69
N ARG A 73 -10.84 -4.62 -3.43
CA ARG A 73 -10.76 -4.82 -4.87
C ARG A 73 -9.96 -3.65 -5.47
N SER A 74 -9.16 -3.88 -6.52
CA SER A 74 -8.34 -2.82 -7.14
C SER A 74 -9.16 -1.55 -7.43
N GLU A 75 -8.78 -0.47 -6.76
CA GLU A 75 -9.42 0.83 -6.90
C GLU A 75 -8.78 1.57 -8.07
N HIS A 76 -7.44 1.66 -8.04
CA HIS A 76 -6.62 2.15 -9.14
C HIS A 76 -6.61 1.17 -10.32
N ALA A 77 -6.22 1.69 -11.47
CA ALA A 77 -5.99 0.92 -12.69
C ALA A 77 -4.65 1.31 -13.31
N LEU A 78 -4.01 0.37 -14.00
CA LEU A 78 -2.75 0.58 -14.73
C LEU A 78 -3.01 0.39 -16.22
N GLY A 79 -2.95 1.47 -17.01
CA GLY A 79 -3.28 1.42 -18.45
C GLY A 79 -4.70 0.94 -18.73
N GLY A 80 -5.66 1.23 -17.85
CA GLY A 80 -7.06 0.81 -17.95
C GLY A 80 -7.35 -0.58 -17.34
N LEU A 81 -6.32 -1.33 -16.93
CA LEU A 81 -6.46 -2.66 -16.36
C LEU A 81 -6.56 -2.61 -14.83
N LYS A 82 -7.52 -3.35 -14.26
CA LYS A 82 -7.66 -3.54 -12.82
C LYS A 82 -7.10 -4.89 -12.39
N TYR A 83 -6.50 -4.92 -11.20
CA TYR A 83 -6.01 -6.13 -10.57
C TYR A 83 -7.07 -6.77 -9.66
N ALA A 84 -6.80 -7.97 -9.15
CA ALA A 84 -7.74 -8.70 -8.31
C ALA A 84 -8.01 -7.97 -6.98
N GLY A 85 -6.95 -7.37 -6.42
CA GLY A 85 -7.04 -6.55 -5.22
C GLY A 85 -6.02 -5.43 -5.20
N GLU A 86 -6.13 -4.59 -4.19
CA GLU A 86 -5.19 -3.51 -3.88
C GLU A 86 -5.07 -3.38 -2.37
N LEU A 87 -3.83 -3.40 -1.90
CA LEU A 87 -3.46 -3.22 -0.51
C LEU A 87 -3.05 -1.77 -0.27
N HIS A 88 -3.59 -1.13 0.77
CA HIS A 88 -3.20 0.21 1.22
C HIS A 88 -2.50 0.15 2.57
N LEU A 89 -1.26 0.66 2.64
CA LEU A 89 -0.55 0.95 3.88
C LEU A 89 -0.61 2.46 4.13
N VAL A 90 -1.47 2.88 5.06
CA VAL A 90 -1.79 4.29 5.32
C VAL A 90 -0.91 4.81 6.45
N HIS A 91 -0.19 5.90 6.21
CA HIS A 91 0.69 6.54 7.19
C HIS A 91 0.25 7.96 7.49
N LYS A 92 0.31 8.34 8.77
CA LYS A 92 0.13 9.73 9.20
C LYS A 92 1.45 10.49 9.23
N GLY A 93 1.40 11.78 8.90
CA GLY A 93 2.53 12.68 8.98
C GLY A 93 3.00 12.88 10.42
N LEU A 94 4.32 12.82 10.64
CA LEU A 94 4.92 12.97 11.97
C LEU A 94 4.67 14.34 12.61
N ARG A 95 4.53 15.39 11.78
CA ARG A 95 4.29 16.76 12.23
C ARG A 95 2.81 17.13 12.22
N ASN A 96 2.05 16.53 11.33
CA ASN A 96 0.63 16.79 11.16
C ASN A 96 -0.07 15.48 10.78
N ALA A 97 -0.91 14.98 11.69
CA ALA A 97 -1.65 13.74 11.51
C ALA A 97 -2.68 13.81 10.36
N SER A 98 -3.04 15.02 9.90
CA SER A 98 -3.93 15.23 8.75
C SER A 98 -3.21 15.10 7.41
N GLU A 99 -1.88 15.17 7.40
CA GLU A 99 -1.09 14.85 6.20
C GLU A 99 -0.94 13.34 6.11
N LEU A 100 -1.40 12.76 5.01
CA LEU A 100 -1.39 11.31 4.84
C LEU A 100 -0.47 10.91 3.68
N ALA A 101 0.23 9.80 3.87
CA ALA A 101 0.94 9.11 2.81
C ALA A 101 0.42 7.67 2.72
N VAL A 102 0.00 7.26 1.52
CA VAL A 102 -0.49 5.90 1.29
C VAL A 102 0.46 5.18 0.35
N LEU A 103 0.94 4.02 0.78
CA LEU A 103 1.60 3.06 -0.10
C LEU A 103 0.54 2.09 -0.61
N GLY A 104 0.34 2.04 -1.92
CA GLY A 104 -0.59 1.11 -2.55
C GLY A 104 0.15 0.02 -3.32
N VAL A 105 -0.32 -1.22 -3.18
CA VAL A 105 0.26 -2.40 -3.83
C VAL A 105 -0.84 -3.17 -4.53
N PHE A 106 -0.69 -3.40 -5.84
CA PHE A 106 -1.62 -4.25 -6.59
C PHE A 106 -1.45 -5.73 -6.22
N LEU A 107 -2.57 -6.44 -6.14
CA LEU A 107 -2.64 -7.87 -5.82
C LEU A 107 -3.17 -8.64 -7.03
N LYS A 108 -2.42 -9.65 -7.49
CA LYS A 108 -2.83 -10.58 -8.54
C LYS A 108 -3.11 -11.97 -7.98
N LEU A 109 -3.95 -12.73 -8.67
CA LEU A 109 -4.19 -14.14 -8.37
C LEU A 109 -3.20 -15.01 -9.15
N GLU A 110 -2.69 -16.07 -8.52
CA GLU A 110 -1.97 -17.15 -9.20
C GLU A 110 -2.38 -18.52 -8.63
N ASP A 111 -2.67 -19.47 -9.53
CA ASP A 111 -3.02 -20.86 -9.19
C ASP A 111 -1.81 -21.71 -8.79
N THR A 112 -0.63 -21.33 -9.30
CA THR A 112 0.62 -22.06 -9.12
C THR A 112 1.74 -21.08 -8.83
N PRO A 113 2.68 -21.38 -7.91
CA PRO A 113 3.87 -20.56 -7.69
C PRO A 113 4.83 -20.75 -8.87
N THR A 114 4.47 -20.25 -10.04
CA THR A 114 5.12 -20.57 -11.32
C THR A 114 6.22 -19.59 -11.71
N THR A 115 6.41 -18.51 -10.95
CA THR A 115 7.55 -17.61 -11.19
C THR A 115 8.43 -17.56 -9.95
N ASP A 116 9.73 -17.84 -10.13
CA ASP A 116 10.77 -17.77 -9.08
C ASP A 116 10.86 -16.40 -8.37
N ASN A 117 10.11 -15.39 -8.83
CA ASN A 117 10.11 -14.01 -8.35
C ASN A 117 8.75 -13.55 -7.78
N ALA A 118 7.72 -14.40 -7.74
CA ALA A 118 6.42 -14.03 -7.18
C ALA A 118 6.48 -14.02 -5.65
N LYS A 119 6.29 -12.83 -5.05
CA LYS A 119 6.17 -12.69 -3.60
C LYS A 119 4.70 -12.79 -3.18
N VAL A 120 4.41 -13.79 -2.34
CA VAL A 120 3.08 -13.99 -1.74
C VAL A 120 2.84 -12.92 -0.67
N VAL A 121 1.65 -12.31 -0.67
CA VAL A 121 1.32 -11.20 0.22
C VAL A 121 1.02 -11.64 1.66
N PHE A 122 0.34 -12.78 1.85
CA PHE A 122 -0.04 -13.28 3.16
C PHE A 122 0.78 -14.51 3.55
N SER A 123 1.31 -14.53 4.77
CA SER A 123 1.89 -15.73 5.37
C SER A 123 0.81 -16.78 5.60
N LYS A 124 1.22 -17.99 5.99
CA LYS A 124 0.27 -19.05 6.34
C LYS A 124 -0.59 -18.66 7.54
N GLU A 125 0.03 -18.07 8.55
CA GLU A 125 -0.59 -17.61 9.79
C GLU A 125 -1.62 -16.50 9.51
N GLU A 126 -1.24 -15.52 8.68
CA GLU A 126 -2.18 -14.48 8.23
C GLU A 126 -3.35 -15.09 7.45
N THR A 127 -3.07 -16.04 6.55
CA THR A 127 -4.10 -16.72 5.76
C THR A 127 -5.08 -17.47 6.65
N ASP A 128 -4.60 -18.15 7.69
CA ASP A 128 -5.44 -18.88 8.63
C ASP A 128 -6.32 -17.92 9.45
N VAL A 129 -5.76 -16.79 9.90
CA VAL A 129 -6.52 -15.70 10.54
C VAL A 129 -7.60 -15.12 9.61
N LEU A 130 -7.26 -14.88 8.34
CA LEU A 130 -8.18 -14.29 7.37
C LEU A 130 -9.37 -15.22 7.07
N LYS A 131 -9.21 -16.54 7.12
CA LYS A 131 -10.31 -17.51 6.94
C LYS A 131 -11.37 -17.43 8.04
N GLU A 132 -11.00 -16.95 9.24
CA GLU A 132 -11.94 -16.79 10.36
C GLU A 132 -12.79 -15.52 10.24
N LEU A 133 -12.37 -14.55 9.43
CA LEU A 133 -12.95 -13.20 9.31
C LEU A 133 -14.06 -13.11 8.25
N VAL A 134 -15.01 -14.04 8.29
CA VAL A 134 -16.08 -14.14 7.28
C VAL A 134 -17.14 -13.05 7.42
N TYR A 135 -17.53 -12.72 8.64
CA TYR A 135 -18.64 -11.81 8.95
C TYR A 135 -18.15 -10.43 9.40
N CYS A 136 -18.91 -9.41 9.01
CA CYS A 136 -18.70 -8.03 9.44
C CYS A 136 -18.66 -7.94 10.98
N GLY A 137 -17.69 -7.20 11.50
CA GLY A 137 -17.49 -6.98 12.93
C GLY A 137 -16.57 -8.00 13.60
N GLN A 138 -16.27 -9.13 12.96
CA GLN A 138 -15.30 -10.09 13.49
C GLN A 138 -13.90 -9.48 13.54
N SER A 139 -13.17 -9.83 14.60
CA SER A 139 -11.78 -9.43 14.80
C SER A 139 -10.98 -10.64 15.28
N VAL A 140 -9.78 -10.80 14.77
CA VAL A 140 -8.84 -11.86 15.17
C VAL A 140 -7.46 -11.23 15.36
N THR A 141 -6.82 -11.56 16.47
CA THR A 141 -5.50 -11.03 16.84
C THR A 141 -4.41 -12.00 16.41
N ILE A 142 -3.36 -11.46 15.80
CA ILE A 142 -2.11 -12.16 15.51
C ILE A 142 -1.03 -11.65 16.48
N GLY A 143 -0.26 -12.59 17.04
CA GLY A 143 0.81 -12.30 17.99
C GLY A 143 2.09 -11.82 17.31
N GLU A 144 3.17 -11.83 18.07
CA GLU A 144 4.50 -11.62 17.50
C GLU A 144 4.88 -12.80 16.60
N ASP A 145 5.20 -12.49 15.36
CA ASP A 145 5.66 -13.42 14.34
C ASP A 145 6.76 -12.72 13.51
N HIS A 146 7.83 -13.46 13.18
CA HIS A 146 8.93 -12.94 12.36
C HIS A 146 8.52 -12.65 10.92
N ASP A 147 7.51 -13.34 10.39
CA ASP A 147 7.12 -13.23 8.98
C ASP A 147 5.98 -12.21 8.77
N HIS A 148 5.25 -11.88 9.84
CA HIS A 148 4.22 -10.83 9.84
C HIS A 148 4.86 -9.44 10.07
N THR A 149 5.21 -8.78 8.96
CA THR A 149 5.90 -7.48 8.95
C THR A 149 5.32 -6.58 7.85
N LEU A 150 5.56 -5.26 7.91
CA LEU A 150 5.19 -4.37 6.80
C LEU A 150 6.05 -4.64 5.56
N SER A 151 7.31 -5.07 5.75
CA SER A 151 8.20 -5.50 4.66
C SER A 151 7.63 -6.66 3.86
N SER A 152 6.95 -7.62 4.50
CA SER A 152 6.34 -8.75 3.78
C SER A 152 5.17 -8.31 2.87
N LYS A 153 4.64 -7.10 3.09
CA LYS A 153 3.53 -6.50 2.34
C LYS A 153 3.95 -5.58 1.19
N LEU A 154 5.24 -5.55 0.86
CA LEU A 154 5.78 -4.77 -0.25
C LEU A 154 6.43 -5.67 -1.31
N PRO A 155 6.47 -5.26 -2.59
CA PRO A 155 7.20 -5.99 -3.62
C PRO A 155 8.68 -6.19 -3.27
N ALA A 156 9.26 -7.27 -3.80
CA ALA A 156 10.69 -7.50 -3.73
C ALA A 156 11.43 -6.25 -4.26
N ASN A 157 12.52 -5.87 -3.61
CA ASN A 157 13.32 -4.67 -3.95
C ASN A 157 12.70 -3.31 -3.58
N SER A 158 11.68 -3.26 -2.74
CA SER A 158 11.33 -2.00 -2.07
C SER A 158 12.53 -1.57 -1.20
N CYS A 159 13.07 -0.35 -1.37
CA CYS A 159 14.26 0.10 -0.63
C CYS A 159 14.03 0.05 0.89
N GLU A 160 14.54 -0.99 1.53
CA GLU A 160 14.44 -1.18 2.97
C GLU A 160 15.82 -1.07 3.60
N GLU A 161 16.10 0.12 4.14
CA GLU A 161 17.35 0.52 4.81
C GLU A 161 18.62 0.24 3.99
N ALA A 162 19.19 1.29 3.40
CA ALA A 162 20.48 1.18 2.72
C ALA A 162 21.52 0.59 3.69
N PRO A 163 22.17 -0.54 3.38
CA PRO A 163 23.29 -1.00 4.17
C PRO A 163 24.37 0.08 4.16
N SER A 164 25.02 0.30 5.31
CA SER A 164 26.04 1.32 5.54
C SER A 164 27.33 1.16 4.70
N SER A 165 27.34 0.29 3.71
CA SER A 165 28.45 0.06 2.79
C SER A 165 28.02 0.41 1.37
N SER A 166 28.69 1.43 0.85
CA SER A 166 28.65 1.93 -0.53
C SER A 166 28.71 0.82 -1.60
N HIS A 167 27.55 0.35 -2.03
CA HIS A 167 27.23 -0.06 -3.41
C HIS A 167 25.70 -0.05 -3.53
N LEU A 168 25.15 1.11 -3.87
CA LEU A 168 23.73 1.27 -4.22
C LEU A 168 23.52 0.72 -5.63
N GLU A 169 23.70 -0.59 -5.81
CA GLU A 169 23.26 -1.25 -7.03
C GLU A 169 21.74 -1.50 -6.94
N ASN A 170 21.02 -0.49 -7.44
CA ASN A 170 19.89 -0.66 -8.36
C ASN A 170 19.00 -1.88 -8.17
N VAL A 171 18.20 -1.94 -7.12
CA VAL A 171 16.80 -2.32 -7.32
C VAL A 171 15.95 -1.60 -6.28
N ALA A 172 15.36 -0.47 -6.68
CA ALA A 172 14.17 0.05 -6.02
C ALA A 172 13.00 -0.39 -6.90
N SER A 173 12.05 -1.14 -6.34
CA SER A 173 10.77 -1.46 -6.99
C SER A 173 10.22 -0.20 -7.65
N SER A 174 9.80 -0.29 -8.92
CA SER A 174 9.26 0.88 -9.62
C SER A 174 7.94 1.29 -8.97
N PHE A 175 7.74 2.61 -8.82
CA PHE A 175 6.50 3.14 -8.28
C PHE A 175 6.08 4.43 -8.97
N ILE A 176 4.79 4.70 -8.92
CA ILE A 176 4.16 5.93 -9.41
C ILE A 176 3.76 6.78 -8.21
N ARG A 177 4.05 8.07 -8.27
CA ARG A 177 3.78 9.04 -7.19
C ARG A 177 2.86 10.13 -7.70
N TYR A 178 1.80 10.43 -6.96
CA TYR A 178 0.92 11.56 -7.25
C TYR A 178 0.27 12.11 -5.95
N GLN A 179 -0.29 13.32 -6.03
CA GLN A 179 -1.13 13.88 -4.97
C GLN A 179 -2.60 13.59 -5.29
N GLY A 180 -3.33 13.10 -4.29
CA GLY A 180 -4.71 12.66 -4.45
C GLY A 180 -5.54 12.86 -3.19
N SER A 181 -6.55 12.01 -3.02
CA SER A 181 -7.48 12.04 -1.89
C SER A 181 -7.61 10.68 -1.20
N LEU A 182 -8.39 10.63 -0.11
CA LEU A 182 -8.93 9.37 0.41
C LEU A 182 -9.92 8.78 -0.60
N THR A 183 -9.90 7.47 -0.79
CA THR A 183 -10.86 6.75 -1.66
C THR A 183 -12.17 6.40 -0.96
N THR A 184 -12.27 6.73 0.32
CA THR A 184 -13.46 6.55 1.16
C THR A 184 -13.82 7.86 1.85
N ASP A 185 -15.08 7.97 2.29
CA ASP A 185 -15.59 9.14 3.00
C ASP A 185 -14.62 9.56 4.13
N PRO A 186 -14.26 10.86 4.24
CA PRO A 186 -14.85 12.02 3.57
C PRO A 186 -14.18 12.46 2.25
N TYR A 187 -13.41 11.60 1.58
CA TYR A 187 -12.76 11.89 0.28
C TYR A 187 -11.80 13.09 0.30
N THR A 188 -11.21 13.37 1.47
CA THR A 188 -10.34 14.52 1.69
C THR A 188 -9.09 14.47 0.80
N GLU A 189 -8.83 15.57 0.11
CA GLU A 189 -7.61 15.79 -0.67
C GLU A 189 -6.37 16.05 0.20
N GLY A 190 -5.19 15.86 -0.36
CA GLY A 190 -3.91 16.06 0.34
C GLY A 190 -3.19 14.77 0.72
N VAL A 191 -3.60 13.65 0.12
CA VAL A 191 -2.95 12.34 0.29
C VAL A 191 -1.81 12.21 -0.71
N ILE A 192 -0.61 11.85 -0.24
CA ILE A 192 0.51 11.50 -1.12
C ILE A 192 0.45 10.00 -1.39
N TRP A 193 0.12 9.63 -2.63
CA TRP A 193 0.01 8.24 -3.06
C TRP A 193 1.30 7.73 -3.68
N THR A 194 1.77 6.57 -3.23
CA THR A 194 2.87 5.81 -3.83
C THR A 194 2.34 4.45 -4.26
N MET A 195 2.08 4.27 -5.55
CA MET A 195 1.61 3.00 -6.10
C MET A 195 2.78 2.21 -6.64
N PHE A 196 3.07 1.05 -6.04
CA PHE A 196 4.07 0.14 -6.58
C PHE A 196 3.56 -0.48 -7.88
N THR A 197 4.43 -0.52 -8.90
CA THR A 197 4.09 -1.14 -10.18
C THR A 197 4.29 -2.64 -10.17
N ASP A 198 5.16 -3.15 -9.30
CA ASP A 198 5.34 -4.58 -9.07
C ASP A 198 4.21 -5.08 -8.17
N GLN A 199 3.62 -6.23 -8.51
CA GLN A 199 2.45 -6.77 -7.83
C GLN A 199 2.84 -7.85 -6.82
N LEU A 200 1.99 -8.05 -5.81
CA LEU A 200 2.07 -9.20 -4.91
C LEU A 200 1.02 -10.25 -5.29
N VAL A 201 1.29 -11.50 -4.90
CA VAL A 201 0.45 -12.65 -5.23
C VAL A 201 -0.45 -13.02 -4.06
N ILE A 202 -1.72 -13.25 -4.36
CA ILE A 202 -2.64 -14.04 -3.55
C ILE A 202 -2.75 -15.40 -4.24
N MET A 203 -2.47 -16.47 -3.50
CA MET A 203 -2.64 -17.83 -4.00
C MET A 203 -4.14 -18.18 -4.03
N GLU A 204 -4.60 -18.77 -5.13
CA GLU A 204 -5.97 -19.28 -5.28
C GLU A 204 -6.17 -20.64 -4.58
#